data_AF-A0A9E5N2J2-F1
#
_entry.id   AF-A0A9E5N2J2-F1
#
_cell.length_a   1.000
_cell.length_b   1.000
_cell.length_c   1.000
_cell.angle_alpha   90.00
_cell.angle_beta   90.00
_cell.angle_gamma   90.00
#
_symmetry.space_group_name_H-M   'P 1'
#
loop_
_entity.id
_entity.type
_entity.pdbx_description
1 polymer ?
#
loop_
_entity_poly.entity_id
_entity_poly.type
_entity_poly.pdbx_seq_one_letter_code
_entity_poly.pdbx_strand_id
1 'polypeptide(L)'
;VPTRDPKEWTWEGSQDGQAWQRLDHRVDEEPFPQRKLKQTYHFKNDTPYRFYRLTLLANHGEELYQLSEIALEGVAISPADGSAPVAAQAYR
;
A
#
# COMPACT_ATOMS: atom_id res chain seq x y z
N VAL A 1 20.86 8.51 4.27
CA VAL A 1 19.48 8.49 3.75
C VAL A 1 18.96 7.05 3.79
N PRO A 2 17.69 6.80 4.11
CA PRO A 2 17.10 5.45 4.08
C PRO A 2 17.11 4.77 2.70
N THR A 3 18.19 4.07 2.38
CA THR A 3 18.38 3.50 1.03
C THR A 3 17.46 2.31 0.70
N ARG A 4 16.88 1.69 1.74
CA ARG A 4 15.99 0.52 1.64
C ARG A 4 14.50 0.89 1.53
N ASP A 5 14.18 2.18 1.50
CA ASP A 5 12.81 2.64 1.34
C ASP A 5 12.36 2.43 -0.12
N PRO A 6 11.07 2.15 -0.37
CA PRO A 6 10.55 2.07 -1.73
C PRO A 6 10.77 3.36 -2.50
N LYS A 7 11.30 3.24 -3.71
CA LYS A 7 11.48 4.32 -4.68
C LYS A 7 10.47 4.24 -5.83
N GLU A 8 10.09 3.01 -6.19
CA GLU A 8 9.11 2.74 -7.24
C GLU A 8 8.17 1.62 -6.81
N TRP A 9 6.87 1.81 -7.07
CA TRP A 9 5.87 0.79 -6.81
C TRP A 9 4.62 0.93 -7.68
N THR A 10 3.88 -0.17 -7.80
CA THR A 10 2.54 -0.21 -8.38
C THR A 10 1.52 -0.58 -7.32
N TRP A 11 0.39 0.13 -7.30
CA TRP A 11 -0.78 -0.20 -6.49
C TRP A 11 -1.93 -0.64 -7.39
N GLU A 12 -2.48 -1.82 -7.13
CA GLU A 12 -3.47 -2.46 -8.00
C GLU A 12 -4.68 -2.96 -7.20
N GLY A 13 -5.83 -2.97 -7.86
CA GLY A 13 -7.08 -3.53 -7.35
C GLY A 13 -7.59 -4.67 -8.22
N SER A 14 -8.27 -5.64 -7.62
CA SER A 14 -8.89 -6.76 -8.33
C SER A 14 -10.21 -7.18 -7.69
N GLN A 15 -11.14 -7.68 -8.51
CA GLN A 15 -12.41 -8.26 -8.04
C GLN A 15 -12.31 -9.77 -7.80
N ASP A 16 -11.39 -10.44 -8.50
CA ASP A 16 -11.26 -11.91 -8.56
C ASP A 16 -9.88 -12.42 -8.11
N GLY A 17 -8.92 -11.53 -7.89
CA GLY A 17 -7.54 -11.86 -7.55
C GLY A 17 -6.69 -12.33 -8.74
N GLN A 18 -7.26 -12.36 -9.94
CA GLN A 18 -6.60 -12.84 -11.17
C GLN A 18 -6.35 -11.69 -12.15
N ALA A 19 -7.37 -10.90 -12.44
CA ALA A 19 -7.26 -9.71 -13.27
C ALA A 19 -7.03 -8.47 -12.38
N TRP A 20 -5.92 -7.77 -12.62
CA TRP A 20 -5.49 -6.64 -11.79
C TRP A 20 -5.57 -5.34 -12.59
N GLN A 21 -6.25 -4.34 -12.02
CA GLN A 21 -6.33 -2.99 -12.55
C GLN A 21 -5.35 -2.10 -11.78
N ARG A 22 -4.47 -1.42 -12.50
CA ARG A 22 -3.58 -0.42 -11.92
C ARG A 22 -4.37 0.77 -11.42
N LEU A 23 -4.21 1.10 -10.13
CA LEU A 23 -4.87 2.23 -9.45
C LEU A 23 -3.90 3.38 -9.21
N ASP A 24 -2.64 3.08 -8.91
CA ASP A 24 -1.56 4.06 -8.79
C ASP A 24 -0.23 3.46 -9.25
N HIS A 25 0.69 4.32 -9.66
CA HIS A 25 2.07 3.95 -9.97
C HIS A 25 2.96 5.15 -9.69
N ARG A 26 3.98 4.91 -8.86
CA ARG A 26 4.93 5.93 -8.43
C ARG A 26 6.32 5.52 -8.85
N VAL A 27 7.07 6.50 -9.33
CA VAL A 27 8.45 6.39 -9.78
C VAL A 27 9.25 7.50 -9.14
N ASP A 28 10.54 7.24 -8.88
CA ASP A 28 11.48 8.23 -8.35
C ASP A 28 11.01 8.94 -7.06
N GLU A 29 10.29 8.23 -6.20
CA GLU A 29 9.90 8.76 -4.90
C GLU A 29 11.13 8.91 -4.00
N GLU A 30 11.19 10.02 -3.27
CA GLU A 30 12.32 10.32 -2.40
C GLU A 30 12.31 9.42 -1.15
N PRO A 31 13.50 9.03 -0.66
CA PRO A 31 13.61 8.24 0.55
C PRO A 31 13.13 9.05 1.77
N PHE A 32 12.70 8.38 2.82
CA PHE A 32 12.11 9.11 3.94
C PHE A 32 13.19 9.95 4.64
N PRO A 33 12.83 11.08 5.28
CA PRO A 33 13.82 11.90 5.97
C PRO A 33 14.59 11.13 7.07
N GLN A 34 13.91 10.22 7.76
CA GLN A 34 14.46 9.32 8.78
C GLN A 34 13.60 8.06 8.94
N ARG A 35 14.09 7.06 9.68
CA ARG A 35 13.34 5.83 9.99
C ARG A 35 12.15 6.09 10.91
N LYS A 36 11.20 5.14 10.93
CA LYS A 36 9.99 5.14 11.78
C LYS A 36 9.05 6.32 11.51
N LEU A 37 9.08 6.87 10.30
CA LEU A 37 8.10 7.85 9.85
C LEU A 37 6.97 7.16 9.08
N LYS A 38 5.76 7.71 9.19
CA LYS A 38 4.62 7.36 8.35
C LYS A 38 4.61 8.28 7.12
N GLN A 39 4.67 7.71 5.93
CA GLN A 39 4.36 8.42 4.69
C GLN A 39 2.97 8.00 4.21
N THR A 40 2.16 8.98 3.81
CA THR A 40 0.81 8.74 3.28
C THR A 40 0.76 9.13 1.81
N TYR A 41 0.35 8.19 0.97
CA TYR A 41 0.17 8.40 -0.46
C TYR A 41 -1.31 8.30 -0.81
N HIS A 42 -1.82 9.33 -1.48
CA HIS A 42 -3.21 9.37 -1.93
C HIS A 42 -3.27 9.10 -3.43
N PHE A 43 -4.32 8.42 -3.85
CA PHE A 43 -4.65 8.17 -5.26
C PHE A 43 -6.17 8.24 -5.43
N LYS A 44 -6.64 8.55 -6.64
CA LYS A 44 -8.06 8.57 -6.94
C LYS A 44 -8.55 7.14 -7.17
N ASN A 45 -9.63 6.75 -6.51
CA ASN A 45 -10.31 5.49 -6.79
C ASN A 45 -11.81 5.64 -6.62
N ASP A 46 -12.54 5.44 -7.72
CA ASP A 46 -14.00 5.52 -7.75
C ASP A 46 -14.64 4.11 -7.69
N THR A 47 -13.83 3.04 -7.73
CA THR A 47 -14.32 1.65 -7.74
C THR A 47 -13.79 0.87 -6.54
N PRO A 48 -14.65 0.34 -5.66
CA PRO A 48 -14.19 -0.55 -4.60
C PRO A 48 -13.73 -1.90 -5.16
N TYR A 49 -12.56 -2.37 -4.73
CA TYR A 49 -12.01 -3.68 -5.07
C TYR A 49 -11.99 -4.61 -3.86
N ARG A 50 -12.13 -5.92 -4.11
CA ARG A 50 -12.06 -6.97 -3.08
C ARG A 50 -10.63 -7.34 -2.69
N PHE A 51 -9.71 -7.21 -3.64
CA PHE A 51 -8.29 -7.49 -3.45
C PHE A 51 -7.48 -6.25 -3.82
N TYR A 52 -6.43 -6.00 -3.04
CA TYR A 52 -5.45 -4.97 -3.33
C TYR A 52 -4.05 -5.57 -3.29
N ARG A 53 -3.15 -5.08 -4.14
CA ARG A 53 -1.77 -5.51 -4.22
C ARG A 53 -0.84 -4.32 -4.32
N LEU A 54 0.16 -4.29 -3.45
CA LEU A 54 1.32 -3.41 -3.54
C LEU A 54 2.48 -4.22 -4.10
N THR A 55 3.05 -3.78 -5.22
CA THR A 55 4.26 -4.35 -5.80
C THR A 55 5.37 -3.32 -5.73
N LEU A 56 6.38 -3.58 -4.91
CA LEU A 56 7.59 -2.77 -4.84
C LEU A 56 8.52 -3.15 -5.99
N LEU A 57 8.96 -2.16 -6.76
CA LEU A 57 9.72 -2.36 -8.01
C LEU A 57 11.18 -1.93 -7.87
N ALA A 58 11.44 -0.87 -7.10
CA ALA A 58 12.80 -0.40 -6.83
C ALA A 58 12.89 0.25 -5.44
N ASN A 59 14.11 0.30 -4.91
CA ASN A 59 14.52 1.12 -3.77
C ASN A 59 15.72 1.98 -4.20
N HIS A 60 16.43 2.59 -3.26
CA HIS A 60 17.56 3.48 -3.55
C HIS A 60 18.91 2.74 -3.60
N GLY A 61 18.94 1.57 -4.25
CA GLY A 61 20.18 0.85 -4.57
C GLY A 61 20.59 -0.24 -3.59
N GLU A 62 19.62 -0.85 -2.89
CA GLU A 62 19.85 -1.89 -1.88
C GLU A 62 19.18 -3.21 -2.27
N GLU A 63 19.63 -4.32 -1.70
CA GLU A 63 19.05 -5.65 -2.02
C GLU A 63 17.69 -5.90 -1.34
N LEU A 64 17.44 -5.24 -0.21
CA LEU A 64 16.27 -5.54 0.65
C LEU A 64 15.45 -4.29 0.92
N TYR A 65 14.13 -4.46 1.03
CA TYR A 65 13.22 -3.41 1.50
C TYR A 65 13.15 -3.35 3.03
N GLN A 66 12.82 -2.19 3.59
CA GLN A 66 12.58 -2.02 5.02
C GLN A 66 11.29 -1.25 5.28
N LEU A 67 10.27 -1.93 5.79
CA LEU A 67 8.96 -1.36 6.14
C LEU A 67 8.53 -1.86 7.52
N SER A 68 7.73 -1.07 8.24
CA SER A 68 7.18 -1.46 9.55
C SER A 68 5.69 -1.80 9.48
N GLU A 69 4.90 -0.96 8.81
CA GLU A 69 3.46 -1.10 8.69
C GLU A 69 3.03 -0.70 7.27
N ILE A 70 1.98 -1.33 6.77
CA ILE A 70 1.23 -0.90 5.60
C ILE A 70 -0.23 -0.78 6.05
N ALA A 71 -0.81 0.41 5.86
CA ALA A 71 -2.20 0.67 6.19
C ALA A 71 -2.94 1.18 4.94
N LEU A 72 -4.15 0.67 4.74
CA LEU A 72 -5.06 1.16 3.71
C LEU A 72 -6.13 2.00 4.40
N GLU A 73 -6.21 3.27 4.00
CA GLU A 73 -7.27 4.17 4.45
C GLU A 73 -8.46 4.12 3.47
N GLY A 74 -9.67 4.39 3.95
CA GLY A 74 -10.88 4.38 3.12
C GLY A 74 -11.41 3.00 2.71
N VAL A 75 -10.80 1.91 3.19
CA VAL A 75 -11.28 0.54 2.98
C VAL A 75 -12.05 0.07 4.21
N ALA A 76 -13.28 -0.40 4.01
CA ALA A 76 -14.02 -1.13 5.03
C ALA A 76 -13.60 -2.60 4.99
N ILE A 77 -12.91 -3.06 6.02
CA ILE A 77 -12.61 -4.48 6.20
C ILE A 77 -13.76 -5.08 7.00
N SER A 78 -14.66 -5.76 6.30
CA SER A 78 -15.72 -6.52 6.95
C SER A 78 -15.15 -7.86 7.45
N PRO A 79 -15.35 -8.20 8.74
CA PRO A 79 -15.08 -9.53 9.24
C PRO A 79 -15.82 -10.60 8.43
N ALA A 80 -15.18 -11.76 8.23
CA ALA A 80 -15.76 -12.89 7.50
C ALA A 80 -17.07 -13.39 8.14
N ASP A 81 -17.21 -13.20 9.45
CA ASP A 81 -18.33 -13.68 10.25
C ASP A 81 -19.56 -12.73 10.21
N GLY A 82 -19.53 -11.70 9.37
CA GLY A 82 -20.65 -10.78 9.15
C GLY A 82 -20.86 -9.74 10.26
N SER A 83 -19.94 -9.63 11.22
CA SER A 83 -19.93 -8.52 12.17
C SER A 83 -19.63 -7.19 11.46
N ALA A 84 -19.99 -6.07 12.11
CA ALA A 84 -19.83 -4.75 11.52
C ALA A 84 -18.37 -4.51 11.09
N PRO A 85 -18.14 -3.79 9.96
CA PRO A 85 -16.80 -3.50 9.49
C PRO A 85 -16.01 -2.76 10.58
N VAL A 86 -14.84 -3.31 10.92
CA VAL A 86 -13.89 -2.65 11.80
C VAL A 86 -13.05 -1.71 10.95
N ALA A 87 -12.92 -0.46 11.39
CA ALA A 87 -12.02 0.48 10.74
C ALA A 87 -10.60 -0.10 10.73
N ALA A 88 -9.88 0.00 9.61
CA ALA A 88 -8.52 -0.50 9.47
C ALA A 88 -7.54 0.01 10.56
N GLN A 89 -7.90 1.10 11.23
CA GLN A 89 -7.19 1.67 12.40
C GLN A 89 -7.12 0.72 13.61
N ALA A 90 -7.96 -0.33 13.67
CA ALA A 90 -7.97 -1.30 14.77
C ALA A 90 -6.84 -2.36 14.70
N TYR A 91 -6.03 -2.36 13.63
CA TYR A 91 -4.93 -3.31 13.42
C TYR A 91 -3.53 -2.70 13.63
N ARG A 92 -3.45 -1.52 14.26
CA ARG A 92 -2.19 -0.87 14.63
C ARG A 92 -1.71 -1.29 16.02
#